data_AF-A0AB34BY38-F1
#
_entry.id   AF-A0AB34BY38-F1
#
_cell.length_a   1.000
_cell.length_b   1.000
_cell.length_c   1.000
_cell.angle_alpha   90.00
_cell.angle_beta   90.00
_cell.angle_gamma   90.00
#
_symmetry.space_group_name_H-M   'P 1'
#
loop_
_entity.id
_entity.type
_entity.pdbx_description
1 polymer ?
#
loop_
_entity_poly.entity_id
_entity_poly.type
_entity_poly.pdbx_seq_one_letter_code
_entity_poly.pdbx_strand_id
1 'polypeptide(L)'
;MSTPSMTLFHNPASPYVRKVMVLLHETGQLDRVALQASQLTPVNPDTALNQDNPLGKIPALRLADGNVLYDSRVILDYLDQQHVGNPLIPREGSARWRRLTLAALADGILDASVLIRYELALRAPEKHWEQWLDGQHDKIRRALAVLEADAIAELASHFDVASIGVACALGYLDFRHPDLRWRDAQPQLAAWYAEVSRRPSMLATQPPV
;
A
#
# COMPACT_ATOMS: atom_id res chain seq x y z
N MET A 1 -25.07 15.22 -2.84
CA MET A 1 -23.94 14.26 -2.95
C MET A 1 -23.93 13.77 -4.39
N SER A 2 -22.82 13.92 -5.11
CA SER A 2 -22.71 13.46 -6.50
C SER A 2 -22.65 11.93 -6.51
N THR A 3 -23.29 11.27 -7.49
CA THR A 3 -23.14 9.83 -7.69
C THR A 3 -21.66 9.51 -7.94
N PRO A 4 -21.06 8.50 -7.29
CA PRO A 4 -19.67 8.13 -7.53
C PRO A 4 -19.48 7.74 -9.00
N SER A 5 -18.43 8.29 -9.63
CA SER A 5 -18.13 8.11 -11.04
C SER A 5 -17.10 7.01 -11.31
N MET A 6 -16.45 6.50 -10.27
CA MET A 6 -15.42 5.46 -10.35
C MET A 6 -15.75 4.33 -9.37
N THR A 7 -15.26 3.12 -9.63
CA THR A 7 -15.41 1.97 -8.73
C THR A 7 -14.05 1.36 -8.43
N LEU A 8 -13.69 1.26 -7.15
CA LEU A 8 -12.46 0.65 -6.69
C LEU A 8 -12.75 -0.75 -6.12
N PHE A 9 -12.12 -1.78 -6.69
CA PHE A 9 -12.10 -3.10 -6.06
C PHE A 9 -11.30 -3.04 -4.76
N HIS A 10 -11.97 -3.38 -3.66
CA HIS A 10 -11.55 -2.99 -2.33
C HIS A 10 -11.60 -4.15 -1.35
N ASN A 11 -10.57 -4.24 -0.50
CA ASN A 11 -10.56 -5.03 0.71
C ASN A 11 -9.80 -4.24 1.78
N PRO A 12 -10.36 -4.04 2.99
CA PRO A 12 -9.71 -3.22 4.01
C PRO A 12 -8.41 -3.84 4.57
N ALA A 13 -8.17 -5.15 4.34
CA ALA A 13 -6.92 -5.80 4.71
C ALA A 13 -5.78 -5.59 3.69
N SER A 14 -6.07 -5.12 2.46
CA SER A 14 -5.04 -4.98 1.43
C SER A 14 -4.24 -3.68 1.62
N PRO A 15 -2.92 -3.74 1.81
CA PRO A 15 -2.11 -2.55 1.99
C PRO A 15 -1.97 -1.74 0.70
N TYR A 16 -2.03 -2.40 -0.46
CA TYR A 16 -2.02 -1.70 -1.76
C TYR A 16 -3.31 -0.92 -1.99
N VAL A 17 -4.46 -1.47 -1.57
CA VAL A 17 -5.74 -0.74 -1.55
C VAL A 17 -5.65 0.40 -0.54
N ARG A 18 -5.08 0.16 0.65
CA ARG A 18 -4.89 1.19 1.68
C ARG A 18 -4.13 2.41 1.17
N LYS A 19 -3.07 2.24 0.37
CA LYS A 19 -2.37 3.38 -0.27
C LYS A 19 -3.32 4.26 -1.09
N VAL A 20 -4.17 3.64 -1.92
CA VAL A 20 -5.15 4.34 -2.75
C VAL A 20 -6.18 5.04 -1.88
N MET A 21 -6.70 4.36 -0.85
CA MET A 21 -7.66 4.96 0.09
C MET A 21 -7.06 6.17 0.81
N VAL A 22 -5.84 6.06 1.34
CA VAL A 22 -5.15 7.18 2.00
C VAL A 22 -4.99 8.37 1.04
N LEU A 23 -4.58 8.14 -0.22
CA LEU A 23 -4.51 9.22 -1.21
C LEU A 23 -5.89 9.85 -1.48
N LEU A 24 -6.95 9.05 -1.61
CA LEU A 24 -8.32 9.57 -1.79
C LEU A 24 -8.76 10.44 -0.60
N HIS A 25 -8.40 10.04 0.63
CA HIS A 25 -8.64 10.84 1.84
C HIS A 25 -7.86 12.16 1.81
N GLU A 26 -6.55 12.11 1.55
CA GLU A 26 -5.67 13.29 1.55
C GLU A 26 -6.03 14.29 0.45
N THR A 27 -6.57 13.82 -0.67
CA THR A 27 -6.92 14.65 -1.83
C THR A 27 -8.40 15.03 -1.91
N GLY A 28 -9.22 14.60 -0.94
CA GLY A 28 -10.65 14.93 -0.89
C GLY A 28 -11.49 14.31 -2.01
N GLN A 29 -11.12 13.12 -2.48
CA GLN A 29 -11.73 12.48 -3.65
C GLN A 29 -12.61 11.26 -3.34
N LEU A 30 -12.84 10.94 -2.06
CA LEU A 30 -13.63 9.77 -1.64
C LEU A 30 -15.03 9.72 -2.26
N ASP A 31 -15.73 10.85 -2.32
CA ASP A 31 -17.10 10.94 -2.85
C ASP A 31 -17.20 10.55 -4.34
N ARG A 32 -16.07 10.46 -5.05
CA ARG A 32 -16.02 10.07 -6.47
C ARG A 32 -15.88 8.55 -6.65
N VAL A 33 -15.62 7.79 -5.60
CA VAL A 33 -15.20 6.38 -5.68
C VAL A 33 -16.15 5.49 -4.88
N ALA A 34 -16.91 4.64 -5.59
CA ALA A 34 -17.63 3.54 -4.98
C ALA A 34 -16.68 2.39 -4.65
N LEU A 35 -16.90 1.71 -3.53
CA LEU A 35 -16.11 0.53 -3.14
C LEU A 35 -16.83 -0.75 -3.55
N GLN A 36 -16.20 -1.55 -4.40
CA GLN A 36 -16.65 -2.90 -4.71
C GLN A 36 -15.86 -3.89 -3.87
N ALA A 37 -16.51 -4.53 -2.90
CA ALA A 37 -15.86 -5.48 -2.02
C ALA A 37 -15.32 -6.68 -2.81
N SER A 38 -14.07 -7.06 -2.53
CA SER A 38 -13.43 -8.25 -3.12
C SER A 38 -12.73 -9.05 -2.03
N GLN A 39 -13.00 -10.36 -1.98
CA GLN A 39 -12.28 -11.30 -1.14
C GLN A 39 -11.62 -12.32 -2.05
N LEU A 40 -10.29 -12.32 -2.08
CA LEU A 40 -9.53 -13.14 -2.99
C LEU A 40 -8.20 -13.58 -2.39
N THR A 41 -7.70 -14.69 -2.93
CA THR A 41 -6.31 -15.12 -2.79
C THR A 41 -5.84 -15.68 -4.13
N PRO A 42 -4.55 -15.98 -4.33
CA PRO A 42 -4.07 -16.62 -5.56
C PRO A 42 -4.73 -17.98 -5.85
N VAL A 43 -5.32 -18.64 -4.85
CA VAL A 43 -5.99 -19.96 -4.97
C VAL A 43 -7.50 -19.89 -4.75
N ASN A 44 -8.05 -18.69 -4.55
CA ASN A 44 -9.49 -18.43 -4.46
C ASN A 44 -9.80 -17.16 -5.25
N PRO A 45 -10.00 -17.28 -6.58
CA PRO A 45 -10.13 -16.13 -7.48
C PRO A 45 -11.48 -15.43 -7.34
N ASP A 46 -11.49 -14.12 -7.57
CA ASP A 46 -12.71 -13.32 -7.71
C ASP A 46 -13.03 -13.14 -9.20
N THR A 47 -14.10 -13.75 -9.67
CA THR A 47 -14.49 -13.74 -11.09
C THR A 47 -14.89 -12.35 -11.59
N ALA A 48 -15.52 -11.53 -10.74
CA ALA A 48 -15.90 -10.18 -11.10
C ALA A 48 -14.68 -9.27 -11.21
N LEU A 49 -13.70 -9.43 -10.32
CA LEU A 49 -12.41 -8.75 -10.45
C LEU A 49 -11.67 -9.19 -11.71
N ASN A 50 -11.64 -10.48 -12.02
CA ASN A 50 -10.86 -11.00 -13.15
C ASN A 50 -11.38 -10.51 -14.52
N GLN A 51 -12.65 -10.12 -14.61
CA GLN A 51 -13.22 -9.46 -15.80
C GLN A 51 -12.65 -8.05 -16.01
N ASP A 52 -12.27 -7.37 -14.93
CA ASP A 52 -11.76 -6.00 -14.93
C ASP A 52 -10.23 -5.94 -14.89
N ASN A 53 -9.59 -6.77 -14.06
CA ASN A 53 -8.15 -6.91 -13.94
C ASN A 53 -7.76 -8.39 -14.14
N PRO A 54 -7.18 -8.76 -15.30
CA PRO A 54 -6.83 -10.14 -15.62
C PRO A 54 -5.73 -10.73 -14.73
N LEU A 55 -5.01 -9.90 -13.96
CA LEU A 55 -4.03 -10.37 -12.97
C LEU A 55 -4.70 -10.91 -11.69
N GLY A 56 -6.01 -10.68 -11.50
CA GLY A 56 -6.73 -11.08 -10.31
C GLY A 56 -6.17 -10.46 -9.03
N LYS A 57 -5.85 -9.16 -9.07
CA LYS A 57 -5.28 -8.41 -7.94
C LYS A 57 -6.04 -7.12 -7.67
N ILE A 58 -6.14 -6.77 -6.40
CA ILE A 58 -6.65 -5.48 -5.93
C ILE A 58 -5.49 -4.60 -5.45
N PRO A 59 -5.56 -3.26 -5.62
CA PRO A 59 -6.68 -2.50 -6.19
C PRO A 59 -6.76 -2.59 -7.73
N ALA A 60 -7.97 -2.45 -8.24
CA ALA A 60 -8.28 -2.13 -9.63
C ALA A 60 -9.34 -1.02 -9.63
N LEU A 61 -9.13 0.05 -10.41
CA LEU A 61 -10.02 1.20 -10.46
C LEU A 61 -10.73 1.25 -11.82
N ARG A 62 -12.04 1.00 -11.83
CA ARG A 62 -12.89 1.20 -12.99
C ARG A 62 -13.30 2.67 -13.08
N LEU A 63 -13.06 3.28 -14.23
CA LEU A 63 -13.38 4.67 -14.55
C LEU A 63 -14.82 4.81 -15.06
N ALA A 64 -15.28 6.05 -15.21
CA ALA A 64 -16.64 6.36 -15.66
C ALA A 64 -16.96 5.87 -17.08
N ASP A 65 -15.94 5.76 -17.93
CA ASP A 65 -16.04 5.25 -19.31
C ASP A 65 -15.93 3.72 -19.39
N GLY A 66 -15.79 3.03 -18.25
CA GLY A 66 -15.62 1.59 -18.16
C GLY A 66 -14.18 1.09 -18.29
N ASN A 67 -13.21 1.95 -18.62
CA ASN A 67 -11.79 1.56 -18.61
C ASN A 67 -11.33 1.21 -17.20
N VAL A 68 -10.39 0.26 -17.08
CA VAL A 68 -9.88 -0.21 -15.79
C VAL A 68 -8.39 0.07 -15.69
N LEU A 69 -7.97 0.70 -14.58
CA LEU A 69 -6.58 0.95 -14.25
C LEU A 69 -6.09 0.01 -13.14
N TYR A 70 -4.88 -0.50 -13.31
CA TYR A 70 -4.12 -1.28 -12.35
C TYR A 70 -2.62 -1.21 -12.73
N ASP A 71 -1.67 -1.42 -11.82
CA ASP A 71 -1.81 -1.73 -10.40
C ASP A 71 -1.99 -0.47 -9.52
N SER A 72 -1.73 -0.60 -8.21
CA SER A 72 -1.83 0.51 -7.26
C SER A 72 -0.99 1.73 -7.64
N ARG A 73 0.17 1.59 -8.29
CA ARG A 73 1.03 2.73 -8.65
C ARG A 73 0.41 3.55 -9.78
N VAL A 74 -0.15 2.85 -10.78
CA VAL A 74 -0.87 3.48 -11.90
C VAL A 74 -2.11 4.22 -11.39
N ILE A 75 -2.85 3.59 -10.47
CA ILE A 75 -4.04 4.20 -9.85
C ILE A 75 -3.67 5.44 -9.04
N LEU A 76 -2.60 5.38 -8.24
CA LEU A 76 -2.12 6.54 -7.47
C LEU A 76 -1.73 7.71 -8.38
N ASP A 77 -0.97 7.46 -9.45
CA ASP A 77 -0.56 8.52 -10.39
C ASP A 77 -1.76 9.13 -11.13
N TYR A 78 -2.73 8.30 -11.56
CA TYR A 78 -3.98 8.79 -12.15
C TYR A 78 -4.72 9.71 -11.18
N LEU A 79 -4.98 9.26 -9.94
CA LEU A 79 -5.77 10.00 -8.95
C LEU A 79 -5.07 11.29 -8.48
N ASP A 80 -3.73 11.30 -8.39
CA ASP A 80 -2.93 12.48 -8.05
C ASP A 80 -2.98 13.55 -9.17
N GLN A 81 -3.37 13.18 -10.38
CA GLN A 81 -3.62 14.13 -11.48
C GLN A 81 -5.06 14.66 -11.51
N GLN A 82 -5.97 14.11 -10.71
CA GLN A 82 -7.40 14.46 -10.75
C GLN A 82 -7.80 15.63 -9.84
N HIS A 83 -6.91 16.10 -8.97
CA HIS A 83 -7.18 17.22 -8.06
C HIS A 83 -6.32 18.45 -8.40
N VAL A 84 -6.73 19.61 -7.89
CA VAL A 84 -6.05 20.91 -8.10
C VAL A 84 -5.08 21.29 -6.98
N GLY A 85 -5.06 20.52 -5.88
CA GLY A 85 -4.09 20.70 -4.79
C GLY A 85 -2.65 20.35 -5.17
N ASN A 86 -1.71 20.59 -4.26
CA ASN A 86 -0.30 20.21 -4.45
C ASN A 86 -0.19 18.69 -4.71
N PRO A 87 0.58 18.27 -5.72
CA PRO A 87 0.69 16.86 -6.07
C PRO A 87 1.42 16.08 -4.97
N LEU A 88 0.91 14.90 -4.65
CA LEU A 88 1.57 13.92 -3.78
C LEU A 88 2.63 13.10 -4.53
N ILE A 89 2.69 13.23 -5.85
CA ILE A 89 3.80 12.74 -6.67
C ILE A 89 4.46 13.92 -7.37
N PRO A 90 5.74 14.24 -7.07
CA PRO A 90 6.43 15.31 -7.79
C PRO A 90 6.36 15.08 -9.31
N ARG A 91 5.99 16.11 -10.06
CA ARG A 91 5.74 15.99 -11.52
C ARG A 91 7.02 15.77 -12.33
N GLU A 92 8.15 16.31 -11.85
CA GLU A 92 9.42 16.30 -12.56
C GLU A 92 10.63 16.40 -11.60
N GLY A 93 11.83 16.42 -12.17
CA GLY A 93 13.08 16.63 -11.44
C GLY A 93 13.54 15.44 -10.59
N SER A 94 14.65 15.65 -9.86
CA SER A 94 15.27 14.62 -9.01
C SER A 94 14.34 14.15 -7.88
N ALA A 95 13.50 15.05 -7.35
CA ALA A 95 12.53 14.72 -6.33
C ALA A 95 11.58 13.61 -6.80
N ARG A 96 11.06 13.67 -8.04
CA ARG A 96 10.17 12.62 -8.58
C ARG A 96 10.79 11.23 -8.44
N TRP A 97 12.02 11.08 -8.91
CA TRP A 97 12.71 9.79 -8.90
C TRP A 97 13.05 9.32 -7.49
N ARG A 98 13.45 10.24 -6.59
CA ARG A 98 13.72 9.90 -5.19
C ARG A 98 12.45 9.42 -4.48
N ARG A 99 11.34 10.13 -4.61
CA ARG A 99 10.06 9.77 -3.97
C ARG A 99 9.48 8.48 -4.53
N LEU A 100 9.50 8.30 -5.86
CA LEU A 100 9.06 7.06 -6.49
C LEU A 100 9.94 5.86 -6.10
N THR A 101 11.24 6.05 -5.91
CA THR A 101 12.14 4.98 -5.43
C THR A 101 11.81 4.57 -4.01
N LEU A 102 11.53 5.52 -3.11
CA LEU A 102 11.08 5.21 -1.74
C LEU A 102 9.71 4.52 -1.73
N ALA A 103 8.77 4.96 -2.57
CA ALA A 103 7.48 4.29 -2.74
C ALA A 103 7.66 2.85 -3.27
N ALA A 104 8.58 2.62 -4.21
CA ALA A 104 8.90 1.28 -4.71
C ALA A 104 9.58 0.41 -3.65
N LEU A 105 10.41 0.97 -2.77
CA LEU A 105 10.99 0.26 -1.62
C LEU A 105 9.89 -0.20 -0.65
N ALA A 106 8.91 0.67 -0.36
CA ALA A 106 7.76 0.32 0.46
C ALA A 106 6.91 -0.80 -0.17
N ASP A 107 6.70 -0.75 -1.48
CA ASP A 107 6.02 -1.82 -2.21
C ASP A 107 6.82 -3.13 -2.16
N GLY A 108 8.15 -3.09 -2.22
CA GLY A 108 8.99 -4.28 -2.05
C GLY A 108 8.85 -4.92 -0.66
N ILE A 109 8.66 -4.10 0.39
CA ILE A 109 8.32 -4.60 1.74
C ILE A 109 6.95 -5.29 1.70
N LEU A 110 5.95 -4.66 1.08
CA LEU A 110 4.60 -5.23 0.95
C LEU A 110 4.59 -6.53 0.17
N ASP A 111 5.33 -6.60 -0.94
CA ASP A 111 5.44 -7.78 -1.79
C ASP A 111 5.96 -8.98 -0.99
N ALA A 112 7.08 -8.80 -0.28
CA ALA A 112 7.66 -9.83 0.58
C ALA A 112 6.69 -10.21 1.72
N SER A 113 6.05 -9.23 2.35
CA SER A 113 5.12 -9.44 3.47
C SER A 113 3.87 -10.22 3.05
N VAL A 114 3.32 -9.93 1.88
CA VAL A 114 2.16 -10.63 1.33
C VAL A 114 2.52 -12.06 0.92
N LEU A 115 3.69 -12.24 0.33
CA LEU A 115 4.23 -13.56 -0.01
C LEU A 115 4.40 -14.45 1.22
N ILE A 116 5.02 -13.94 2.30
CA ILE A 116 5.12 -14.65 3.58
C ILE A 116 3.71 -14.98 4.11
N ARG A 117 2.79 -14.01 4.07
CA ARG A 117 1.42 -14.23 4.57
C ARG A 117 0.71 -15.35 3.82
N TYR A 118 0.85 -15.43 2.50
CA TYR A 118 0.25 -16.51 1.71
C TYR A 118 0.89 -17.86 1.97
N GLU A 119 2.21 -17.91 2.07
CA GLU A 119 2.93 -19.16 2.41
C GLU A 119 2.43 -19.70 3.75
N LEU A 120 2.47 -18.88 4.81
CA LEU A 120 2.13 -19.34 6.16
C LEU A 120 0.64 -19.62 6.36
N ALA A 121 -0.25 -18.88 5.69
CA ALA A 121 -1.69 -18.97 5.95
C ALA A 121 -2.47 -19.86 4.99
N LEU A 122 -1.96 -20.11 3.78
CA LEU A 122 -2.68 -20.85 2.74
C LEU A 122 -1.98 -22.15 2.34
N ARG A 123 -0.64 -22.16 2.35
CA ARG A 123 0.10 -23.37 2.00
C ARG A 123 0.14 -24.32 3.20
N ALA A 124 -0.03 -25.61 2.94
CA ALA A 124 0.08 -26.66 3.95
C ALA A 124 1.46 -26.58 4.65
N PRO A 125 1.53 -26.64 6.01
CA PRO A 125 2.78 -26.44 6.76
C PRO A 125 3.94 -27.34 6.34
N GLU A 126 3.67 -28.59 5.98
CA GLU A 126 4.68 -29.54 5.51
C GLU A 126 5.30 -29.20 4.15
N LYS A 127 4.73 -28.21 3.44
CA LYS A 127 5.25 -27.67 2.16
C LYS A 127 5.90 -26.29 2.32
N HIS A 128 5.95 -25.75 3.53
CA HIS A 128 6.64 -24.49 3.78
C HIS A 128 8.13 -24.65 3.50
N TRP A 129 8.72 -23.62 2.91
CA TRP A 129 10.16 -23.57 2.66
C TRP A 129 10.81 -22.48 3.50
N GLU A 130 11.37 -22.88 4.63
CA GLU A 130 11.97 -21.97 5.63
C GLU A 130 13.00 -21.01 5.02
N GLN A 131 13.93 -21.50 4.19
CA GLN A 131 14.95 -20.64 3.57
C GLN A 131 14.34 -19.59 2.63
N TRP A 132 13.20 -19.90 1.99
CA TRP A 132 12.48 -18.91 1.19
C TRP A 132 11.78 -17.88 2.06
N LEU A 133 11.16 -18.30 3.16
CA LEU A 133 10.56 -17.41 4.16
C LEU A 133 11.62 -16.47 4.74
N ASP A 134 12.76 -16.99 5.16
CA ASP A 134 13.91 -16.22 5.65
C ASP A 134 14.38 -15.20 4.61
N GLY A 135 14.49 -15.62 3.34
CA GLY A 135 14.86 -14.72 2.25
C GLY A 135 13.88 -13.56 2.06
N GLN A 136 12.57 -13.76 2.28
CA GLN A 136 11.59 -12.68 2.26
C GLN A 136 11.70 -11.79 3.49
N HIS A 137 11.85 -12.36 4.69
CA HIS A 137 12.06 -11.59 5.91
C HIS A 137 13.31 -10.72 5.82
N ASP A 138 14.38 -11.22 5.22
CA ASP A 138 15.62 -10.47 5.04
C ASP A 138 15.49 -9.30 4.07
N LYS A 139 14.64 -9.41 3.04
CA LYS A 139 14.30 -8.25 2.19
C LYS A 139 13.64 -7.15 3.02
N ILE A 140 12.67 -7.54 3.86
CA ILE A 140 11.96 -6.60 4.74
C ILE A 140 12.95 -5.93 5.69
N ARG A 141 13.79 -6.70 6.40
CA ARG A 141 14.77 -6.18 7.36
C ARG A 141 15.75 -5.20 6.72
N ARG A 142 16.32 -5.54 5.56
CA ARG A 142 17.24 -4.63 4.84
C ARG A 142 16.55 -3.36 4.37
N ALA A 143 15.32 -3.46 3.85
CA ALA A 143 14.56 -2.29 3.43
C ALA A 143 14.22 -1.36 4.60
N LEU A 144 13.82 -1.93 5.75
CA LEU A 144 13.58 -1.17 6.98
C LEU A 144 14.85 -0.45 7.47
N ALA A 145 16.01 -1.11 7.42
CA ALA A 145 17.29 -0.50 7.79
C ALA A 145 17.65 0.70 6.89
N VAL A 146 17.37 0.62 5.59
CA VAL A 146 17.55 1.76 4.65
C VAL A 146 16.62 2.92 5.01
N LEU A 147 15.36 2.63 5.36
CA LEU A 147 14.40 3.67 5.75
C LEU A 147 14.83 4.40 7.03
N GLU A 148 15.30 3.65 8.03
CA GLU A 148 15.83 4.19 9.30
C GLU A 148 17.08 5.06 9.08
N ALA A 149 18.02 4.60 8.25
CA ALA A 149 19.29 5.29 8.04
C ALA A 149 19.16 6.53 7.15
N ASP A 150 18.43 6.43 6.04
CA ASP A 150 18.59 7.36 4.92
C ASP A 150 17.32 8.13 4.56
N ALA A 151 16.16 7.77 5.11
CA ALA A 151 14.88 8.29 4.62
C ALA A 151 14.08 9.09 5.66
N ILE A 152 14.44 9.10 6.94
CA ILE A 152 13.60 9.71 8.00
C ILE A 152 13.30 11.19 7.74
N ALA A 153 14.32 12.02 7.51
CA ALA A 153 14.12 13.45 7.26
C ALA A 153 13.29 13.69 5.98
N GLU A 154 13.52 12.87 4.95
CA GLU A 154 12.79 12.95 3.70
C GLU A 154 11.31 12.52 3.86
N LEU A 155 11.03 11.48 4.64
CA LEU A 155 9.67 11.01 4.95
C LEU A 155 8.91 12.00 5.83
N ALA A 156 9.61 12.69 6.75
CA ALA A 156 9.02 13.72 7.60
C ALA A 156 8.73 15.02 6.85
N SER A 157 9.44 15.30 5.74
CA SER A 157 9.30 16.57 5.02
C SER A 157 7.91 16.81 4.43
N HIS A 158 7.30 15.78 3.84
CA HIS A 158 6.00 15.84 3.19
C HIS A 158 5.28 14.50 3.32
N PHE A 159 3.96 14.54 3.56
CA PHE A 159 3.13 13.34 3.52
C PHE A 159 2.65 13.07 2.08
N ASP A 160 3.54 12.51 1.28
CA ASP A 160 3.39 12.28 -0.16
C ASP A 160 3.37 10.78 -0.51
N VAL A 161 3.49 10.40 -1.78
CA VAL A 161 3.44 8.99 -2.23
C VAL A 161 4.44 8.07 -1.53
N ALA A 162 5.62 8.58 -1.18
CA ALA A 162 6.62 7.80 -0.46
C ALA A 162 6.17 7.56 0.98
N SER A 163 5.75 8.63 1.66
CA SER A 163 5.26 8.57 3.05
C SER A 163 4.01 7.70 3.18
N ILE A 164 3.06 7.81 2.25
CA ILE A 164 1.87 6.96 2.18
C ILE A 164 2.26 5.50 2.00
N GLY A 165 3.15 5.20 1.04
CA GLY A 165 3.63 3.85 0.78
C GLY A 165 4.28 3.22 2.01
N VAL A 166 5.23 3.92 2.63
CA VAL A 166 5.95 3.44 3.83
C VAL A 166 4.97 3.26 5.00
N ALA A 167 4.07 4.22 5.26
CA ALA A 167 3.13 4.11 6.37
C ALA A 167 2.15 2.93 6.18
N CYS A 168 1.70 2.67 4.95
CA CYS A 168 0.89 1.48 4.64
C CYS A 168 1.69 0.18 4.82
N ALA A 169 2.97 0.17 4.46
CA ALA A 169 3.85 -0.97 4.66
C ALA A 169 4.03 -1.31 6.14
N LEU A 170 4.38 -0.33 6.97
CA LEU A 170 4.57 -0.52 8.41
C LEU A 170 3.26 -0.97 9.09
N GLY A 171 2.13 -0.39 8.71
CA GLY A 171 0.83 -0.83 9.23
C GLY A 171 0.46 -2.25 8.83
N TYR A 172 0.92 -2.74 7.68
CA TYR A 172 0.72 -4.13 7.27
C TYR A 172 1.62 -5.11 8.03
N LEU A 173 2.86 -4.69 8.32
CA LEU A 173 3.76 -5.45 9.20
C LEU A 173 3.13 -5.62 10.59
N ASP A 174 2.57 -4.54 11.17
CA ASP A 174 1.88 -4.62 12.46
C ASP A 174 0.69 -5.58 12.43
N PHE A 175 -0.06 -5.56 11.32
CA PHE A 175 -1.27 -6.35 11.17
C PHE A 175 -1.02 -7.85 10.93
N ARG A 176 -0.04 -8.20 10.08
CA ARG A 176 0.18 -9.59 9.62
C ARG A 176 1.47 -10.22 10.08
N HIS A 177 2.43 -9.43 10.55
CA HIS A 177 3.76 -9.88 10.96
C HIS A 177 4.20 -9.23 12.28
N PRO A 178 3.37 -9.22 13.34
CA PRO A 178 3.72 -8.58 14.61
C PRO A 178 5.00 -9.16 15.23
N ASP A 179 5.29 -10.43 14.96
CA ASP A 179 6.48 -11.15 15.44
C ASP A 179 7.80 -10.55 14.93
N LEU A 180 7.77 -9.80 13.81
CA LEU A 180 8.96 -9.10 13.32
C LEU A 180 9.42 -7.98 14.25
N ARG A 181 8.54 -7.46 15.11
CA ARG A 181 8.83 -6.43 16.11
C ARG A 181 9.71 -5.28 15.55
N TRP A 182 9.37 -4.82 14.34
CA TRP A 182 10.25 -3.96 13.54
C TRP A 182 10.69 -2.67 14.25
N ARG A 183 9.90 -2.16 15.20
CA ARG A 183 10.22 -0.97 15.99
C ARG A 183 11.45 -1.13 16.87
N ASP A 184 11.78 -2.35 17.30
CA ASP A 184 12.90 -2.59 18.22
C ASP A 184 14.25 -2.21 17.59
N ALA A 185 14.37 -2.39 16.27
CA ALA A 185 15.58 -2.07 15.53
C ALA A 185 15.53 -0.71 14.81
N GLN A 186 14.35 -0.10 14.65
CA GLN A 186 14.14 1.11 13.83
C GLN A 186 13.43 2.22 14.63
N PRO A 187 14.10 2.81 15.64
CA PRO A 187 13.45 3.75 16.57
C PRO A 187 13.01 5.07 15.92
N GLN A 188 13.75 5.61 14.95
CA GLN A 188 13.35 6.86 14.28
C GLN A 188 12.16 6.62 13.36
N LEU A 189 12.17 5.51 12.63
CA LEU A 189 11.05 5.10 11.79
C LEU A 189 9.80 4.81 12.63
N ALA A 190 9.97 4.23 13.82
CA ALA A 190 8.89 4.01 14.78
C ALA A 190 8.28 5.33 15.27
N ALA A 191 9.11 6.32 15.60
CA ALA A 191 8.67 7.64 16.02
C ALA A 191 7.92 8.37 14.90
N TRP A 192 8.48 8.39 13.69
CA TRP A 192 7.82 8.93 12.50
C TRP A 192 6.47 8.25 12.25
N TYR A 193 6.42 6.93 12.33
CA TYR A 193 5.18 6.17 12.10
C TYR A 193 4.11 6.49 13.15
N ALA A 194 4.49 6.65 14.42
CA ALA A 194 3.59 7.01 15.51
C ALA A 194 2.94 8.39 15.30
N GLU A 195 3.66 9.33 14.67
CA GLU A 195 3.13 10.64 14.30
C GLU A 195 2.17 10.54 13.11
N VAL A 196 2.62 9.98 11.97
CA VAL A 196 1.79 9.94 10.75
C VAL A 196 0.55 9.06 10.92
N SER A 197 0.58 8.06 11.80
CA SER A 197 -0.59 7.21 12.09
C SER A 197 -1.76 7.95 12.72
N ARG A 198 -1.54 9.15 13.27
CA ARG A 198 -2.60 10.01 13.84
C ARG A 198 -3.36 10.80 12.78
N ARG A 199 -2.89 10.82 11.53
CA ARG A 199 -3.59 11.52 10.43
C ARG A 199 -4.99 10.93 10.21
N PRO A 200 -6.01 11.76 9.92
CA PRO A 200 -7.37 11.26 9.66
C PRO A 200 -7.42 10.19 8.57
N SER A 201 -6.65 10.34 7.50
CA SER A 201 -6.53 9.36 6.40
C SER A 201 -5.99 8.01 6.86
N MET A 202 -5.02 8.00 7.77
CA MET A 202 -4.42 6.79 8.32
C MET A 202 -5.34 6.08 9.32
N LEU A 203 -6.04 6.85 10.16
CA LEU A 203 -7.04 6.35 11.11
C LEU A 203 -8.25 5.74 10.40
N ALA A 204 -8.78 6.42 9.39
CA ALA A 204 -9.97 5.98 8.66
C ALA A 204 -9.75 4.72 7.81
N THR A 205 -8.49 4.35 7.55
CA THR A 205 -8.12 3.24 6.65
C THR A 205 -7.38 2.11 7.36
N GLN A 206 -7.46 2.03 8.69
CA GLN A 206 -6.85 0.93 9.44
C GLN A 206 -7.40 -0.43 8.97
N PRO A 207 -6.54 -1.46 8.86
CA PRO A 207 -7.03 -2.80 8.59
C PRO A 207 -7.92 -3.29 9.75
N PRO A 208 -8.90 -4.16 9.48
CA PRO A 208 -9.77 -4.68 10.52
C PRO A 208 -8.97 -5.55 11.50
N VAL A 209 -9.18 -5.33 12.79
CA VAL A 209 -8.61 -6.13 13.89
C VAL A 209 -9.33 -7.47 14.01
#